data_AF-A0AAV5CMC7-F1
#
_entry.id   AF-A0AAV5CMC7-F1
#
_cell.length_a   1.000
_cell.length_b   1.000
_cell.length_c   1.000
_cell.angle_alpha   90.00
_cell.angle_beta   90.00
_cell.angle_gamma   90.00
#
_symmetry.space_group_name_H-M   'P 1'
#
loop_
_entity.id
_entity.type
_entity.pdbx_description
1 polymer ?
#
loop_
_entity_poly.entity_id
_entity_poly.type
_entity_poly.pdbx_seq_one_letter_code
_entity_poly.pdbx_strand_id
1 'polypeptide(L)'
;MLEELVKKRMEERKVETRRIVVEVIMEEEQIEKAQTKEAADTMDIDTDDELDAEEEYEAWKNREISRIREAREARLRQKGETKMMNLEGMDRKVPAQPKQRRKFLQRYYHRGAFFQDKPDDIYIRDFSEATGEDRMNRSILPEVMQVKNFGRKGRPKWTHLSNEDTSRSSIPCVLY
;
A
#
# COMPACT_ATOMS: atom_id res chain seq x y z
N MET A 1 -59.23 23.18 -29.05
CA MET A 1 -58.16 22.33 -29.62
C MET A 1 -56.91 22.30 -28.74
N LEU A 2 -56.10 23.36 -28.63
CA LEU A 2 -54.85 23.30 -27.84
C LEU A 2 -55.07 23.13 -26.32
N GLU A 3 -56.05 23.84 -25.75
CA GLU A 3 -56.34 23.81 -24.30
C GLU A 3 -56.85 22.44 -23.81
N GLU A 4 -57.58 21.71 -24.65
CA GLU A 4 -58.08 20.37 -24.33
C GLU A 4 -56.95 19.34 -24.34
N LEU A 5 -55.97 19.49 -25.25
CA LEU A 5 -54.77 18.66 -25.27
C LEU A 5 -53.89 18.92 -24.04
N VAL A 6 -53.78 20.16 -23.59
CA VAL A 6 -53.08 20.50 -22.34
C VAL A 6 -53.78 19.89 -21.13
N LYS A 7 -55.12 19.96 -21.05
CA LYS A 7 -55.89 19.33 -19.97
C LYS A 7 -55.76 17.80 -19.96
N LYS A 8 -55.81 17.15 -21.12
CA LYS A 8 -55.59 15.70 -21.24
C LYS A 8 -54.18 15.29 -20.80
N ARG A 9 -53.15 16.00 -21.27
CA ARG A 9 -51.76 15.78 -20.85
C ARG A 9 -51.58 15.97 -19.33
N MET A 10 -52.25 16.97 -18.73
CA MET A 10 -52.19 17.18 -17.28
C MET A 10 -52.87 16.04 -16.50
N GLU A 11 -53.98 15.50 -16.99
CA GLU A 11 -54.67 14.39 -16.35
C GLU A 11 -53.90 13.06 -16.50
N GLU A 12 -53.29 12.83 -17.67
CA GLU A 12 -52.37 11.71 -17.92
C GLU A 12 -51.18 11.75 -16.94
N ARG A 13 -50.58 12.93 -16.73
CA ARG A 13 -49.49 13.11 -15.75
C ARG A 13 -49.95 12.82 -14.32
N LYS A 14 -51.18 13.16 -13.93
CA LYS A 14 -51.72 12.82 -12.60
C LYS A 14 -51.95 11.32 -12.44
N VAL A 15 -52.34 10.62 -13.50
CA VAL A 15 -52.51 9.17 -13.47
C VAL A 15 -51.15 8.47 -13.41
N GLU A 16 -50.20 8.94 -14.21
CA GLU A 16 -48.82 8.43 -14.24
C GLU A 16 -48.12 8.61 -12.89
N THR A 17 -48.18 9.81 -12.31
CA THR A 17 -47.61 10.08 -10.97
C THR A 17 -48.25 9.20 -9.89
N ARG A 18 -49.57 9.01 -9.90
CA ARG A 18 -50.25 8.10 -8.97
C ARG A 18 -49.80 6.64 -9.14
N ARG A 19 -49.58 6.18 -10.37
CA ARG A 19 -49.06 4.81 -10.64
C ARG A 19 -47.65 4.63 -10.10
N ILE A 20 -46.76 5.59 -10.37
CA ILE A 20 -45.38 5.56 -9.88
C ILE A 20 -45.35 5.53 -8.34
N VAL A 21 -46.17 6.35 -7.68
CA VAL A 21 -46.25 6.36 -6.21
C VAL A 21 -46.71 5.01 -5.65
N VAL A 22 -47.70 4.38 -6.28
CA VAL A 22 -48.17 3.04 -5.86
C VAL A 22 -47.07 1.99 -6.07
N GLU A 23 -46.36 2.04 -7.18
CA GLU A 23 -45.25 1.13 -7.47
C GLU A 23 -44.12 1.26 -6.44
N VAL A 24 -43.73 2.49 -6.10
CA VAL A 24 -42.73 2.77 -5.06
C VAL A 24 -43.16 2.26 -3.70
N ILE A 25 -44.43 2.47 -3.30
CA ILE A 25 -44.95 1.97 -2.01
C ILE A 25 -44.90 0.43 -1.97
N MET A 26 -45.27 -0.24 -3.06
CA MET A 26 -45.23 -1.70 -3.13
C MET A 26 -43.79 -2.25 -3.08
N GLU A 27 -42.84 -1.56 -3.72
CA GLU A 27 -41.42 -1.90 -3.70
C GLU A 27 -40.83 -1.69 -2.30
N GLU A 28 -41.13 -0.57 -1.64
CA GLU A 28 -40.74 -0.28 -0.26
C GLU A 28 -41.27 -1.35 0.72
N GLU A 29 -42.54 -1.75 0.60
CA GLU A 29 -43.13 -2.79 1.46
C GLU A 29 -42.48 -4.17 1.24
N GLN A 30 -42.08 -4.48 0.00
CA GLN A 30 -41.34 -5.72 -0.30
C GLN A 30 -39.94 -5.71 0.31
N ILE A 31 -39.24 -4.58 0.23
CA ILE A 31 -37.92 -4.40 0.84
C ILE A 31 -38.03 -4.51 2.37
N GLU A 32 -39.01 -3.87 3.00
CA GLU A 32 -39.23 -3.98 4.46
C GLU A 32 -39.56 -5.42 4.87
N LYS A 33 -40.37 -6.15 4.10
CA LYS A 33 -40.66 -7.57 4.36
C LYS A 33 -39.43 -8.47 4.19
N ALA A 34 -38.59 -8.21 3.19
CA ALA A 34 -37.34 -8.93 3.01
C ALA A 34 -36.38 -8.65 4.16
N GLN A 35 -36.21 -7.38 4.55
CA GLN A 35 -35.36 -6.97 5.66
C GLN A 35 -35.85 -7.51 7.01
N THR A 36 -37.15 -7.50 7.28
CA THR A 36 -37.72 -8.05 8.52
C THR A 36 -37.61 -9.57 8.56
N LYS A 37 -37.72 -10.27 7.42
CA LYS A 37 -37.49 -11.71 7.34
C LYS A 37 -36.02 -12.06 7.56
N GLU A 38 -35.09 -11.33 6.93
CA GLU A 38 -33.65 -11.49 7.17
C GLU A 38 -33.26 -11.13 8.62
N ALA A 39 -33.89 -10.10 9.21
CA ALA A 39 -33.70 -9.74 10.60
C ALA A 39 -34.26 -10.82 11.56
N ALA A 40 -35.39 -11.45 11.23
CA ALA A 40 -35.93 -12.55 12.01
C ALA A 40 -35.05 -13.81 11.91
N ASP A 41 -34.50 -14.11 10.73
CA ASP A 41 -33.61 -15.25 10.48
C ASP A 41 -32.23 -15.07 11.15
N THR A 42 -31.83 -13.82 11.44
CA THR A 42 -30.57 -13.50 12.13
C THR A 42 -30.70 -13.30 13.63
N MET A 43 -31.93 -13.16 14.16
CA MET A 43 -32.16 -12.96 15.60
C MET A 43 -32.27 -14.25 16.40
N ASP A 44 -32.52 -15.38 15.75
CA ASP A 44 -32.62 -16.69 16.40
C ASP A 44 -31.39 -17.53 16.05
N ILE A 45 -30.22 -17.07 16.51
CA ILE A 45 -29.02 -17.92 16.55
C ILE A 45 -29.26 -18.90 17.70
N ASP A 46 -29.76 -20.08 17.35
CA ASP A 46 -29.92 -21.17 18.29
C ASP A 46 -28.54 -21.55 18.85
N THR A 47 -28.35 -21.32 20.15
CA THR A 47 -27.14 -21.67 20.91
C THR A 47 -27.35 -22.95 21.72
N ASP A 48 -28.33 -23.78 21.37
CA ASP A 48 -28.56 -25.05 22.03
C ASP A 48 -27.54 -26.11 21.55
N ASP A 49 -26.39 -26.11 22.23
CA ASP A 49 -25.26 -27.03 22.03
C ASP A 49 -25.63 -28.52 22.32
N GLU A 50 -26.86 -28.83 22.79
CA GLU A 50 -27.27 -30.19 23.16
C GLU A 50 -27.77 -31.04 21.99
N LEU A 51 -28.20 -30.44 20.88
CA LEU A 51 -28.77 -31.19 19.75
C LEU A 51 -27.73 -31.95 18.92
N ASP A 52 -26.48 -31.47 18.88
CA ASP A 52 -25.39 -32.05 18.08
C ASP A 52 -24.05 -32.13 18.84
N ALA A 53 -24.13 -32.56 20.09
CA ALA A 53 -22.98 -32.61 21.00
C ALA A 53 -21.80 -33.46 20.48
N GLU A 54 -22.05 -34.43 19.58
CA GLU A 54 -20.99 -35.25 19.00
C GLU A 54 -20.19 -34.49 17.91
N GLU A 55 -20.87 -33.82 16.98
CA GLU A 55 -20.21 -33.03 15.93
C GLU A 55 -19.45 -31.83 16.52
N GLU A 56 -20.03 -31.17 17.53
CA GLU A 56 -19.37 -30.06 18.22
C GLU A 56 -18.11 -30.49 18.99
N TYR A 57 -18.17 -31.66 19.63
CA TYR A 57 -17.02 -32.25 20.31
C TYR A 57 -15.91 -32.59 19.30
N GLU A 58 -16.27 -33.13 18.13
CA GLU A 58 -15.32 -33.37 17.05
C GLU A 58 -14.74 -32.06 16.49
N ALA A 59 -15.56 -31.03 16.30
CA ALA A 59 -15.11 -29.71 15.85
C ALA A 59 -14.17 -29.04 16.87
N TRP A 60 -14.46 -29.15 18.17
CA TRP A 60 -13.57 -28.72 19.24
C TRP A 60 -12.25 -29.50 19.22
N LYS A 61 -12.32 -30.82 19.10
CA LYS A 61 -11.15 -31.70 19.02
C LYS A 61 -10.28 -31.36 17.81
N ASN A 62 -10.88 -31.09 16.65
CA ASN A 62 -10.17 -30.69 15.43
C ASN A 62 -9.49 -29.32 15.56
N ARG A 63 -10.16 -28.35 16.21
CA ARG A 63 -9.54 -27.06 16.57
C ARG A 63 -8.34 -27.26 17.49
N GLU A 64 -8.48 -28.10 18.52
CA GLU A 64 -7.39 -28.36 19.47
C GLU A 64 -6.21 -29.10 18.83
N ILE A 65 -6.49 -30.12 18.01
CA ILE A 65 -5.46 -30.81 17.21
C ILE A 65 -4.74 -29.83 16.29
N SER A 66 -5.46 -28.88 15.67
CA SER A 66 -4.87 -27.87 14.79
C SER A 66 -3.92 -26.94 15.54
N ARG A 67 -4.32 -26.45 16.74
CA ARG A 67 -3.44 -25.64 17.61
C ARG A 67 -2.16 -26.40 18.00
N ILE A 68 -2.30 -27.65 18.43
CA ILE A 68 -1.15 -28.50 18.81
C ILE A 68 -0.23 -28.72 17.61
N ARG A 69 -0.80 -28.96 16.42
CA ARG A 69 -0.04 -29.13 15.17
C ARG A 69 0.73 -27.88 14.79
N GLU A 70 0.08 -26.71 14.80
CA GLU A 70 0.72 -25.42 14.50
C GLU A 70 1.86 -25.11 15.48
N ALA A 71 1.66 -25.35 16.78
CA ALA A 71 2.69 -25.16 17.79
C ALA A 71 3.91 -26.09 17.56
N ARG A 72 3.66 -27.36 17.20
CA ARG A 72 4.71 -28.32 16.87
C ARG A 72 5.47 -27.93 15.60
N GLU A 73 4.75 -27.49 14.57
CA GLU A 73 5.32 -27.06 13.30
C GLU A 73 6.15 -25.79 13.45
N ALA A 74 5.65 -24.78 14.17
CA ALA A 74 6.40 -23.55 14.45
C ALA A 74 7.72 -23.84 15.18
N ARG A 75 7.70 -24.75 16.16
CA ARG A 75 8.92 -25.19 16.87
C ARG A 75 9.89 -25.92 15.94
N LEU A 76 9.39 -26.74 15.02
CA LEU A 76 10.22 -27.44 14.06
C LEU A 76 10.81 -26.48 13.02
N ARG A 77 10.03 -25.51 12.53
CA ARG A 77 10.45 -24.46 11.61
C ARG A 77 11.59 -23.64 12.20
N GLN A 78 11.46 -23.14 13.44
CA GLN A 78 12.54 -22.42 14.12
C GLN A 78 13.82 -23.26 14.28
N LYS A 79 13.69 -24.56 14.62
CA LYS A 79 14.85 -25.48 14.71
C LYS A 79 15.48 -25.77 13.35
N GLY A 80 14.67 -25.83 12.29
CA GLY A 80 15.13 -25.97 10.92
C GLY A 80 15.88 -24.72 10.45
N GLU A 81 15.28 -23.55 10.63
CA GLU A 81 15.86 -22.25 10.25
C GLU A 81 17.20 -22.01 10.95
N THR A 82 17.29 -22.24 12.26
CA THR A 82 18.55 -22.13 13.01
C THR A 82 19.62 -23.10 12.50
N LYS A 83 19.23 -24.35 12.18
CA LYS A 83 20.15 -25.34 11.58
C LYS A 83 20.61 -24.94 10.17
N MET A 84 19.71 -24.43 9.33
CA MET A 84 20.04 -23.93 7.98
C MET A 84 20.92 -22.70 8.03
N MET A 85 20.66 -21.75 8.95
CA MET A 85 21.49 -20.56 9.17
C MET A 85 22.91 -20.94 9.59
N ASN A 86 23.07 -21.95 10.45
CA ASN A 86 24.40 -22.43 10.85
C ASN A 86 25.15 -23.14 9.73
N LEU A 87 24.45 -23.83 8.82
CA LEU A 87 25.04 -24.51 7.67
C LEU A 87 25.39 -23.53 6.53
N GLU A 88 24.56 -22.51 6.31
CA GLU A 88 24.68 -21.54 5.22
C GLU A 88 25.44 -20.25 5.59
N GLY A 89 25.78 -20.07 6.87
CA GLY A 89 26.42 -18.86 7.40
C GLY A 89 27.79 -18.53 6.81
N MET A 90 28.39 -19.42 6.01
CA MET A 90 29.71 -19.20 5.40
C MET A 90 29.67 -18.58 3.99
N ASP A 91 28.53 -18.59 3.27
CA ASP A 91 28.53 -18.28 1.82
C ASP A 91 27.41 -17.34 1.32
N ARG A 92 26.69 -16.67 2.21
CA ARG A 92 25.65 -15.71 1.79
C ARG A 92 26.23 -14.37 1.34
N LYS A 93 26.86 -14.34 0.17
CA LYS A 93 26.94 -13.11 -0.64
C LYS A 93 25.54 -12.84 -1.19
N VAL A 94 24.81 -11.95 -0.54
CA VAL A 94 23.56 -11.41 -1.10
C VAL A 94 23.92 -10.84 -2.48
N PRO A 95 23.29 -11.30 -3.58
CA PRO A 95 23.61 -10.79 -4.91
C PRO A 95 23.37 -9.29 -4.89
N ALA A 96 24.45 -8.54 -5.12
CA ALA A 96 24.39 -7.09 -5.15
C ALA A 96 23.47 -6.69 -6.30
N GLN A 97 22.28 -6.19 -5.95
CA GLN A 97 21.35 -5.70 -6.95
C GLN A 97 22.01 -4.57 -7.75
N PRO A 98 21.81 -4.50 -9.08
CA PRO A 98 22.40 -3.46 -9.89
C PRO A 98 21.94 -2.10 -9.39
N LYS A 99 22.88 -1.31 -8.85
CA LYS A 99 22.58 0.03 -8.34
C LYS A 99 22.15 0.91 -9.51
N GLN A 100 20.88 1.32 -9.55
CA GLN A 100 20.40 2.28 -10.55
C GLN A 100 21.17 3.60 -10.43
N ARG A 101 21.59 4.13 -11.58
CA ARG A 101 22.32 5.40 -11.66
C ARG A 101 21.34 6.55 -11.43
N ARG A 102 21.53 7.28 -10.34
CA ARG A 102 20.69 8.43 -9.94
C ARG A 102 21.19 9.71 -10.61
N LYS A 103 20.31 10.67 -10.85
CA LYS A 103 20.67 11.97 -11.41
C LYS A 103 21.52 12.78 -10.43
N PHE A 104 22.31 13.72 -10.95
CA PHE A 104 23.14 14.62 -10.15
C PHE A 104 22.27 15.41 -9.15
N LEU A 105 22.67 15.44 -7.87
CA LEU A 105 21.96 16.05 -6.73
C LEU A 105 20.57 15.47 -6.39
N GLN A 106 20.18 14.31 -6.94
CA GLN A 106 18.89 13.69 -6.65
C GLN A 106 18.81 13.18 -5.20
N ARG A 107 17.73 13.49 -4.48
CA ARG A 107 17.51 13.10 -3.09
C ARG A 107 17.22 11.61 -2.95
N TYR A 108 18.00 10.91 -2.13
CA TYR A 108 17.77 9.51 -1.80
C TYR A 108 16.57 9.35 -0.87
N TYR A 109 15.66 8.45 -1.24
CA TYR A 109 14.58 7.98 -0.39
C TYR A 109 14.89 6.54 0.01
N HIS A 110 14.98 6.33 1.32
CA HIS A 110 15.12 4.99 1.89
C HIS A 110 13.75 4.35 1.98
N ARG A 111 13.63 3.06 1.61
CA ARG A 111 12.35 2.31 1.63
C ARG A 111 11.75 2.14 3.04
N GLY A 112 12.53 2.44 4.08
CA GLY A 112 12.19 2.21 5.47
C GLY A 112 12.72 0.86 5.96
N ALA A 113 12.57 0.56 7.25
CA ALA A 113 12.89 -0.75 7.83
C ALA A 113 11.65 -1.46 8.40
N PHE A 114 10.52 -0.75 8.48
CA PHE A 114 9.29 -1.24 9.08
C PHE A 114 8.32 -1.72 8.00
N PHE A 115 7.44 -2.67 8.37
CA PHE A 115 6.36 -3.19 7.52
C PHE A 115 6.82 -3.81 6.19
N GLN A 116 8.01 -4.41 6.15
CA GLN A 116 8.51 -5.10 4.95
C GLN A 116 8.25 -6.62 4.95
N ASP A 117 7.66 -7.14 6.03
CA ASP A 117 7.42 -8.58 6.19
C ASP A 117 6.33 -9.09 5.24
N LYS A 118 5.35 -8.24 4.91
CA LYS A 118 4.30 -8.55 3.94
C LYS A 118 4.64 -7.87 2.62
N PRO A 119 4.80 -8.62 1.52
CA PRO A 119 5.09 -8.05 0.23
C PRO A 119 3.82 -7.40 -0.33
N ASP A 120 3.53 -6.17 0.08
CA ASP A 120 2.52 -5.35 -0.60
C ASP A 120 3.09 -4.79 -1.90
N ASP A 121 2.25 -4.69 -2.92
CA ASP A 121 2.59 -4.15 -4.24
C ASP A 121 3.25 -2.77 -4.18
N ILE A 122 2.91 -1.98 -3.16
CA ILE A 122 3.46 -0.64 -2.95
C ILE A 122 4.97 -0.70 -2.71
N TYR A 123 5.46 -1.72 -1.98
CA TYR A 123 6.86 -1.82 -1.60
C TYR A 123 7.76 -2.36 -2.70
N ILE A 124 7.19 -2.95 -3.75
CA ILE A 124 7.94 -3.53 -4.88
C ILE A 124 8.27 -2.46 -5.93
N ARG A 125 7.63 -1.29 -5.87
CA ARG A 125 7.80 -0.19 -6.82
C ARG A 125 9.22 0.35 -6.84
N ASP A 126 9.56 0.99 -7.96
CA ASP A 126 10.82 1.70 -8.09
C ASP A 126 10.78 3.03 -7.32
N PHE A 127 11.62 3.16 -6.29
CA PHE A 127 11.78 4.38 -5.49
C PHE A 127 12.98 5.24 -5.93
N SER A 128 13.68 4.83 -6.99
CA SER A 128 14.88 5.50 -7.49
C SER A 128 14.57 6.68 -8.40
N GLU A 129 13.31 6.91 -8.78
CA GLU A 129 12.90 7.95 -9.71
C GLU A 129 13.08 9.37 -9.15
N ALA A 130 13.20 10.34 -10.06
CA ALA A 130 13.38 11.75 -9.72
C ALA A 130 12.05 12.39 -9.32
N THR A 131 11.94 12.83 -8.06
CA THR A 131 10.72 13.42 -7.50
C THR A 131 10.81 14.95 -7.41
N GLY A 132 9.72 15.64 -7.76
CA GLY A 132 9.57 17.09 -7.55
C GLY A 132 10.66 17.92 -8.22
N GLU A 133 11.46 18.62 -7.40
CA GLU A 133 12.56 19.51 -7.83
C GLU A 133 13.68 18.78 -8.60
N ASP A 134 13.86 17.48 -8.39
CA ASP A 134 14.93 16.70 -9.01
C ASP A 134 14.63 16.31 -10.47
N ARG A 135 13.45 16.66 -10.99
CA ARG A 135 13.08 16.42 -12.40
C ARG A 135 13.94 17.24 -13.37
N MET A 136 14.40 18.42 -12.93
CA MET A 136 15.23 19.33 -13.71
C MET A 136 16.70 18.92 -13.69
N ASN A 137 17.39 19.05 -14.82
CA ASN A 137 18.82 18.76 -14.92
C ASN A 137 19.64 19.89 -14.28
N ARG A 138 20.02 19.72 -13.01
CA ARG A 138 20.81 20.71 -12.26
C ARG A 138 22.24 20.92 -12.78
N SER A 139 22.74 20.05 -13.66
CA SER A 139 24.06 20.19 -14.29
C SER A 139 24.17 21.41 -15.23
N ILE A 140 23.05 21.94 -15.70
CA ILE A 140 23.01 23.11 -16.60
C ILE A 140 23.14 24.43 -15.81
N LEU A 141 22.94 24.39 -14.49
CA LEU A 141 23.00 25.57 -13.64
C LEU A 141 24.46 26.05 -13.47
N PRO A 142 24.69 27.35 -13.23
CA PRO A 142 26.00 27.85 -12.83
C PRO A 142 26.51 27.13 -11.59
N GLU A 143 27.82 26.93 -11.49
CA GLU A 143 28.46 26.12 -10.44
C GLU A 143 28.05 26.51 -9.01
N VAL A 144 27.90 27.81 -8.75
CA VAL A 144 27.46 28.34 -7.44
C VAL A 144 26.06 27.86 -7.05
N MET A 145 25.19 27.62 -8.04
CA MET A 145 23.83 27.11 -7.87
C MET A 145 23.72 25.58 -7.93
N GLN A 146 24.79 24.86 -8.27
CA GLN A 146 24.83 23.39 -8.30
C GLN A 146 24.92 22.80 -6.88
N VAL A 147 23.98 23.19 -6.02
CA VAL A 147 23.91 22.83 -4.60
C VAL A 147 22.47 22.42 -4.29
N LYS A 148 22.30 21.41 -3.43
CA LYS A 148 20.98 20.84 -3.10
C LYS A 148 20.01 21.84 -2.46
N ASN A 149 20.51 22.72 -1.59
CA ASN A 149 19.73 23.69 -0.83
C ASN A 149 20.31 25.10 -1.01
N PHE A 150 20.24 25.63 -2.23
CA PHE A 150 20.71 27.00 -2.51
C PHE A 150 19.95 28.02 -1.65
N GLY A 151 20.66 29.00 -1.08
CA GLY A 151 20.08 30.04 -0.21
C GLY A 151 19.84 29.64 1.27
N ARG A 152 20.12 28.39 1.67
CA ARG A 152 20.04 27.98 3.09
C ARG A 152 21.40 28.10 3.79
N LYS A 153 21.38 28.48 5.08
CA LYS A 153 22.57 28.48 5.95
C LYS A 153 23.07 27.06 6.21
N GLY A 154 24.38 26.91 6.46
CA GLY A 154 24.99 25.62 6.83
C GLY A 154 25.67 24.84 5.69
N ARG A 155 26.05 25.52 4.61
CA ARG A 155 26.84 24.89 3.54
C ARG A 155 28.27 24.63 4.04
N PRO A 156 28.82 23.41 3.86
CA PRO A 156 30.23 23.17 4.14
C PRO A 156 31.10 24.01 3.21
N LYS A 157 32.23 24.52 3.72
CA LYS A 157 33.18 25.32 2.93
C LYS A 157 33.88 24.48 1.85
N TRP A 158 34.14 23.21 2.17
CA TRP A 158 34.94 22.30 1.37
C TRP A 158 34.05 21.19 0.79
N THR A 159 34.24 20.83 -0.48
CA THR A 159 33.45 19.77 -1.14
C THR A 159 34.19 18.44 -1.15
N HIS A 160 35.24 18.32 -1.96
CA HIS A 160 36.07 17.12 -2.10
C HIS A 160 37.52 17.52 -2.29
N LEU A 161 38.45 16.66 -1.86
CA LEU A 161 39.89 16.95 -1.91
C LEU A 161 40.34 17.39 -3.30
N SER A 162 39.82 16.77 -4.37
CA SER A 162 40.14 17.12 -5.76
C SER A 162 39.87 18.58 -6.13
N ASN A 163 38.89 19.22 -5.51
CA ASN A 163 38.56 20.63 -5.78
C ASN A 163 39.46 21.59 -5.00
N GLU A 164 39.95 21.15 -3.84
CA GLU A 164 40.79 21.96 -2.95
C GLU A 164 42.28 21.70 -3.17
N ASP A 165 42.62 20.62 -3.88
CA ASP A 165 43.98 20.19 -4.14
C ASP A 165 44.65 21.08 -5.19
N THR A 166 45.44 22.04 -4.71
CA THR A 166 46.28 22.90 -5.55
C THR A 166 47.62 22.27 -5.91
N SER A 167 47.90 21.02 -5.52
CA SER A 167 49.20 20.37 -5.78
C SER A 167 49.41 20.04 -7.26
N ARG A 168 48.33 20.02 -8.06
CA ARG A 168 48.36 19.77 -9.50
C ARG A 168 48.33 21.03 -10.36
N SER A 169 48.50 22.21 -9.78
CA SER A 169 48.60 23.43 -10.59
C SER A 169 49.81 23.33 -11.52
N SER A 170 49.53 23.43 -12.81
CA SER A 170 50.45 23.73 -13.89
C SER A 170 51.08 25.11 -13.67
N ILE A 171 51.81 25.27 -12.58
CA ILE A 171 52.69 26.40 -12.34
C ILE A 171 53.79 26.23 -13.38
N PRO A 172 53.90 27.10 -14.40
CA PRO A 172 55.05 27.07 -15.27
C PRO A 172 56.24 27.34 -14.36
N CYS A 173 57.13 26.37 -14.24
CA CYS A 173 58.40 26.58 -13.57
C CYS A 173 59.13 27.65 -14.39
N VAL A 174 59.01 28.91 -14.01
CA VAL A 174 59.80 30.00 -14.57
C VAL A 174 61.19 29.82 -13.97
N LEU A 175 62.04 29.07 -14.67
CA LEU A 175 63.45 28.98 -14.35
C LEU A 175 64.08 30.35 -14.65
N TYR A 176 64.59 31.00 -13.60
CA TYR A 176 65.51 32.13 -13.69
C TYR A 176 66.93 31.65 -13.93
#